data_AF-A0A8T4I5G2-F1
#
_entry.id   AF-A0A8T4I5G2-F1
#
_cell.length_a   1.000
_cell.length_b   1.000
_cell.length_c   1.000
_cell.angle_alpha   90.00
_cell.angle_beta   90.00
_cell.angle_gamma   90.00
#
_symmetry.space_group_name_H-M   'P 1'
#
loop_
_entity.id
_entity.type
_entity.pdbx_description
1 polymer ?
#
loop_
_entity_poly.entity_id
_entity_poly.type
_entity_poly.pdbx_seq_one_letter_code
_entity_poly.pdbx_strand_id
1 'polypeptide(L)' 'SSEAQLVKRAERRCRRFGGAWADVMRLALWVRDGEPPERSRRSECVWRDPATPTVAQQTDAAVKLVQAGILPA' A
#
# COMPACT_ATOMS: atom_id res chain seq x y z
N SER A 1 8.49 0.34 -22.66
CA SER A 1 7.15 0.38 -22.01
C SER A 1 6.77 -0.97 -21.39
N SER A 2 7.71 -1.64 -20.70
CA SER A 2 7.51 -2.92 -20.00
C SER A 2 7.29 -2.71 -18.49
N GLU A 3 8.01 -1.75 -17.90
CA GLU A 3 7.96 -1.45 -16.46
C GLU A 3 6.58 -0.99 -15.99
N ALA A 4 5.95 -0.03 -16.68
CA ALA A 4 4.60 0.42 -16.33
C ALA A 4 3.56 -0.72 -16.33
N GLN A 5 3.70 -1.69 -17.23
CA GLN A 5 2.84 -2.88 -17.26
C GLN A 5 3.12 -3.82 -16.07
N LEU A 6 4.39 -3.98 -15.68
CA LEU A 6 4.78 -4.76 -14.51
C LEU A 6 4.27 -4.12 -13.21
N VAL A 7 4.44 -2.81 -13.05
CA VAL A 7 3.89 -2.03 -11.93
C VAL A 7 2.38 -2.23 -11.83
N LYS A 8 1.64 -2.05 -12.94
CA LYS A 8 0.19 -2.27 -12.96
C LYS A 8 -0.22 -3.71 -12.63
N ARG A 9 0.57 -4.71 -13.05
CA ARG A 9 0.34 -6.12 -12.66
C ARG A 9 0.57 -6.32 -11.16
N ALA A 10 1.61 -5.73 -10.59
CA ALA A 10 1.91 -5.79 -9.16
C ALA A 10 0.81 -5.11 -8.33
N GLU A 11 0.38 -3.91 -8.69
CA GLU A 11 -0.73 -3.19 -8.03
C GLU A 11 -2.02 -4.04 -8.00
N ARG A 12 -2.37 -4.69 -9.11
CA ARG A 12 -3.55 -5.57 -9.18
C ARG A 12 -3.45 -6.75 -8.22
N ARG A 13 -2.26 -7.34 -8.05
CA ARG A 13 -2.02 -8.42 -7.09
C ARG A 13 -2.11 -7.92 -5.65
N CYS A 14 -1.48 -6.78 -5.35
CA CYS A 14 -1.55 -6.17 -4.02
C CYS A 14 -3.00 -5.90 -3.61
N ARG A 15 -3.81 -5.32 -4.51
CA ARG A 15 -5.25 -5.11 -4.28
C ARG A 15 -6.00 -6.43 -4.04
N ARG A 16 -5.76 -7.44 -4.89
CA ARG A 16 -6.44 -8.74 -4.76
C ARG A 16 -6.11 -9.45 -3.45
N PHE A 17 -4.86 -9.40 -3.01
CA PHE A 17 -4.40 -10.13 -1.82
C PHE A 17 -4.52 -9.33 -0.52
N GLY A 18 -4.65 -8.00 -0.58
CA GLY A 18 -4.67 -7.15 0.61
C GLY A 18 -5.76 -7.53 1.63
N GLY A 19 -6.99 -7.74 1.17
CA GLY A 19 -8.09 -8.16 2.04
C GLY A 19 -7.87 -9.56 2.64
N ALA A 20 -7.47 -10.52 1.82
CA ALA A 20 -7.21 -11.88 2.28
C ALA A 20 -6.10 -11.94 3.33
N TRP A 21 -5.02 -11.16 3.18
CA TRP A 21 -3.96 -11.08 4.20
C TRP A 21 -4.42 -10.40 5.49
N ALA A 22 -5.33 -9.43 5.40
CA ALA A 22 -5.96 -8.85 6.59
C ALA A 22 -6.81 -9.89 7.34
N ASP A 23 -7.55 -10.74 6.63
CA ASP A 23 -8.34 -11.83 7.23
C ASP A 23 -7.44 -12.86 7.91
N VAL A 24 -6.33 -13.24 7.26
CA VAL A 24 -5.30 -14.13 7.85
C VAL A 24 -4.75 -13.55 9.14
N MET A 25 -4.47 -12.24 9.18
CA MET A 25 -3.99 -11.61 10.41
C MET A 25 -5.03 -11.62 11.53
N ARG A 26 -6.33 -11.44 11.22
CA ARG A 26 -7.40 -11.58 12.22
C ARG A 26 -7.47 -12.99 12.78
N LEU A 27 -7.29 -14.01 11.94
CA LEU A 27 -7.21 -15.41 12.39
C LEU A 27 -5.98 -15.63 13.27
N ALA A 28 -4.81 -15.10 12.89
CA ALA A 28 -3.60 -15.20 13.68
C ALA A 28 -3.73 -14.55 15.08
N LEU A 29 -4.41 -13.40 15.17
CA LEU A 29 -4.73 -12.76 16.45
C LEU A 29 -5.63 -13.65 17.31
N TRP A 30 -6.67 -14.23 16.71
CA TRP A 30 -7.56 -15.14 17.43
C TRP A 30 -6.81 -16.35 18.00
N VAL A 31 -5.96 -16.99 17.18
CA VAL A 31 -5.16 -18.14 17.64
C VAL A 31 -4.19 -17.75 18.77
N ARG A 32 -3.56 -16.57 18.70
CA ARG A 32 -2.61 -16.08 19.70
C ARG A 32 -3.29 -15.76 21.04
N ASP A 33 -4.43 -15.08 20.98
CA ASP A 33 -5.09 -14.51 22.17
C ASP A 33 -6.15 -15.47 22.76
N GLY A 34 -6.55 -16.51 22.03
CA GLY A 34 -7.58 -17.46 22.45
C GLY A 34 -9.01 -16.94 22.32
N GLU A 35 -9.18 -15.67 21.98
CA GLU A 35 -10.47 -14.99 21.79
C GLU A 35 -10.50 -14.22 20.46
N PRO A 36 -11.68 -14.06 19.84
CA PRO A 36 -11.76 -13.35 18.57
C PRO A 36 -11.38 -11.87 18.75
N PRO A 37 -10.60 -11.27 17.82
CA PRO A 37 -10.24 -9.87 17.89
C PRO A 37 -11.49 -8.98 17.82
N GLU A 38 -11.44 -7.82 18.50
CA GLU A 38 -12.54 -6.84 18.48
C GLU A 38 -12.98 -6.50 17.05
N ARG A 39 -14.30 -6.43 16.83
CA ARG A 39 -14.87 -6.11 15.50
C ARG A 39 -14.47 -4.72 14.99
N SER A 40 -14.19 -3.78 15.89
CA SER A 40 -13.71 -2.43 15.61
C SER A 40 -12.24 -2.40 15.17
N ARG A 41 -11.48 -3.46 15.43
CA ARG A 41 -10.05 -3.51 15.14
C ARG A 41 -9.82 -3.55 13.63
N ARG A 42 -9.38 -2.42 13.09
CA ARG A 42 -8.95 -2.33 11.70
C ARG A 42 -7.62 -3.02 11.53
N SER A 43 -7.61 -4.04 10.68
CA SER A 43 -6.42 -4.76 10.23
C SER A 43 -6.32 -4.56 8.72
N GLU A 44 -5.23 -4.00 8.24
CA GLU A 44 -4.99 -3.78 6.82
C GLU A 44 -3.63 -4.32 6.42
N CYS A 45 -3.55 -4.90 5.22
CA CYS A 45 -2.29 -5.29 4.62
C CYS A 45 -1.67 -4.08 3.92
N VAL A 46 -0.50 -3.66 4.40
CA VAL A 46 0.25 -2.55 3.81
C VAL A 46 1.31 -3.10 2.87
N TRP A 47 1.13 -2.85 1.57
CA TRP A 47 2.11 -3.17 0.54
C TRP A 47 2.99 -1.95 0.26
N ARG A 48 4.27 -2.19 -0.03
CA ARG A 48 5.14 -1.15 -0.59
C ARG A 48 4.68 -0.78 -2.00
N ASP A 49 4.83 0.48 -2.38
CA ASP A 49 4.61 0.92 -3.76
C ASP A 49 5.51 0.09 -4.72
N PRO A 50 4.92 -0.60 -5.72
CA PRO A 50 5.69 -1.37 -6.69
C PRO A 50 6.43 -0.51 -7.71
N ALA A 51 6.17 0.79 -7.80
CA ALA A 51 6.91 1.68 -8.68
C ALA A 51 8.33 1.93 -8.15
N THR A 52 9.28 2.05 -9.08
CA THR A 52 10.70 2.33 -8.77
C THR A 52 11.16 3.65 -9.42
N PRO A 53 10.59 4.80 -9.01
CA PRO A 53 10.97 6.08 -9.58
C PRO A 53 12.39 6.49 -9.17
N THR A 54 13.11 7.11 -10.10
CA THR A 54 14.41 7.70 -9.80
C THR A 54 14.28 8.89 -8.85
N VAL A 55 15.38 9.27 -8.20
CA VAL A 55 15.42 10.47 -7.34
C VAL A 55 15.01 11.71 -8.14
N ALA A 56 15.49 11.85 -9.38
CA ALA A 56 15.12 12.97 -10.25
C ALA A 56 13.60 13.03 -10.53
N GLN A 57 12.96 11.88 -10.78
CA GLN A 57 11.51 11.81 -10.98
C GLN A 57 10.72 12.19 -9.72
N GLN A 58 11.18 11.76 -8.54
CA GLN A 58 10.55 12.11 -7.26
C GLN A 58 10.66 13.61 -6.98
N THR A 59 11.84 14.20 -7.19
CA THR A 59 12.06 15.64 -7.00
C THR A 59 11.21 16.48 -7.94
N ASP A 60 11.17 16.13 -9.24
CA ASP A 60 10.35 16.83 -10.22
C ASP A 60 8.85 16.76 -9.85
N ALA A 61 8.37 15.58 -9.40
CA ALA A 61 7.01 15.44 -8.90
C ALA A 61 6.74 16.33 -7.68
N ALA A 62 7.65 16.37 -6.70
CA ALA A 62 7.51 17.19 -5.51
C ALA A 62 7.47 18.70 -5.84
N VAL A 63 8.37 19.18 -6.71
CA VAL A 63 8.40 20.58 -7.15
C VAL A 63 7.06 20.97 -7.81
N LYS A 64 6.51 20.10 -8.66
CA LYS A 64 5.22 20.33 -9.32
C LYS A 64 4.06 20.39 -8.32
N LEU A 65 4.07 19.53 -7.31
CA LEU A 65 3.05 19.54 -6.25
C LEU A 65 3.10 20.82 -5.40
N VAL A 66 4.31 21.32 -5.10
CA VAL A 66 4.49 22.60 -4.39
C VAL A 66 4.03 23.78 -5.25
N GLN A 67 4.42 23.83 -6.52
CA GLN A 67 4.01 24.88 -7.45
C GLN A 67 2.50 24.92 -7.69
N ALA A 68 1.85 23.76 -7.64
CA ALA A 68 0.39 23.66 -7.72
C ALA A 68 -0.33 24.03 -6.40
N GLY A 69 0.40 24.34 -5.33
CA GLY A 69 -0.17 24.65 -4.00
C GLY A 69 -0.78 23.43 -3.29
N ILE A 70 -0.46 22.22 -3.73
CA ILE A 70 -0.96 20.97 -3.12
C ILE A 70 -0.14 20.61 -1.88
N LEU A 71 1.17 20.83 -1.94
CA LEU A 71 2.10 20.65 -0.83
C LEU A 71 2.64 22.01 -0.36
N PRO A 72 2.92 22.17 0.95
CA PRO A 72 3.63 23.33 1.45
C PRO A 72 5.07 23.37 0.92
N ALA A 73 5.63 24.58 0.87
CA ALA A 73 7.04 24.83 0.53
C ALA A 73 7.98 24.55 1.70
#